data_AF-A0ABD4KVZ1-F1
#
_entry.id   AF-A0ABD4KVZ1-F1
#
_cell.length_a   1.000
_cell.length_b   1.000
_cell.length_c   1.000
_cell.angle_alpha   90.00
_cell.angle_beta   90.00
_cell.angle_gamma   90.00
#
_symmetry.space_group_name_H-M   'P 1'
#
loop_
_entity.id
_entity.type
_entity.pdbx_description
1 polymer ?
#
loop_
_entity_poly.entity_id
_entity_poly.type
_entity_poly.pdbx_seq_one_letter_code
_entity_poly.pdbx_strand_id
1 'polypeptide(L)'
;MSSVPESKDELLTAINSIFPKLMVDYRSVPASIARQCEIEGNVKGTQISVCDTVAYLIGWGNLVLKWHSLKSQGLPVDFPGTGYKWNQLG
;
A
#
# COMPACT_ATOMS: atom_id res chain seq x y z
N MET A 1 -0.92 13.98 -12.03
CA MET A 1 0.53 13.70 -12.02
C MET A 1 1.01 13.94 -10.60
N SER A 2 1.24 12.90 -9.79
CA SER A 2 1.91 13.08 -8.49
C SER A 2 3.40 13.08 -8.76
N SER A 3 4.08 14.20 -8.49
CA SER A 3 5.54 14.20 -8.39
C SER A 3 5.99 13.32 -7.22
N VAL A 4 7.22 12.82 -7.29
CA VAL A 4 7.87 12.17 -6.15
C VAL A 4 8.30 13.26 -5.18
N PRO A 5 7.94 13.20 -3.88
CA PRO A 5 8.39 14.19 -2.90
C PRO A 5 9.92 14.22 -2.75
N GLU A 6 10.53 15.40 -2.73
CA GLU A 6 11.98 15.59 -2.62
C GLU A 6 12.43 16.03 -1.23
N SER A 7 11.49 16.32 -0.33
CA SER A 7 11.76 16.70 1.06
C SER A 7 10.84 16.02 2.06
N LYS A 8 11.21 16.08 3.34
CA LYS A 8 10.38 15.58 4.46
C LYS A 8 9.01 16.26 4.48
N ASP A 9 8.97 17.58 4.29
CA ASP A 9 7.73 18.36 4.35
C ASP A 9 6.83 18.06 3.15
N GLU A 10 7.41 17.89 1.96
CA GLU A 10 6.68 17.45 0.78
C GLU A 10 6.12 16.04 0.96
N LEU A 11 6.90 15.11 1.53
CA LEU A 11 6.45 13.74 1.78
C LEU A 11 5.29 13.71 2.77
N LEU A 12 5.40 14.44 3.87
CA LEU A 12 4.33 14.56 4.86
C LEU A 12 3.08 15.21 4.25
N THR A 13 3.25 16.25 3.43
CA THR A 13 2.14 16.92 2.73
C THR A 13 1.45 15.97 1.74
N ALA A 14 2.22 15.19 0.97
CA ALA A 14 1.68 14.20 0.04
C ALA A 14 0.87 13.14 0.78
N ILE A 15 1.41 12.54 1.86
CA ILE A 15 0.70 11.54 2.68
C ILE A 15 -0.60 12.14 3.25
N ASN A 16 -0.52 13.30 3.90
CA ASN A 16 -1.65 13.92 4.59
C ASN A 16 -2.73 14.46 3.64
N SER A 17 -2.39 14.76 2.38
CA SER A 17 -3.35 15.24 1.39
C SER A 17 -4.01 14.12 0.58
N ILE A 18 -3.29 13.02 0.33
CA ILE A 18 -3.79 11.87 -0.44
C ILE A 18 -4.62 10.95 0.43
N PHE A 19 -4.19 10.66 1.66
CA PHE A 19 -4.86 9.70 2.54
C PHE A 19 -6.34 10.04 2.79
N PRO A 20 -6.74 11.29 3.10
CA PRO A 20 -8.16 11.61 3.29
C PRO A 20 -9.01 11.38 2.04
N LYS A 21 -8.46 11.64 0.85
CA LYS A 21 -9.16 11.42 -0.43
C LYS A 21 -9.41 9.93 -0.66
N LEU A 22 -8.37 9.12 -0.45
CA LEU A 22 -8.48 7.66 -0.53
C LEU A 22 -9.51 7.10 0.47
N MET A 23 -9.57 7.67 1.68
CA MET A 23 -10.56 7.27 2.68
C MET A 23 -11.99 7.63 2.30
N VAL A 24 -12.22 8.70 1.52
CA VAL A 24 -13.55 9.02 0.97
C VAL A 24 -13.99 7.90 0.03
N ASP A 25 -13.10 7.46 -0.87
CA ASP A 25 -13.40 6.37 -1.81
C ASP A 25 -13.76 5.09 -1.06
N TYR A 26 -12.92 4.64 -0.11
CA TYR A 26 -13.20 3.42 0.65
C TYR A 26 -14.47 3.48 1.50
N ARG A 27 -14.79 4.64 2.09
CA ARG A 27 -16.00 4.80 2.91
C ARG A 27 -17.27 4.87 2.08
N SER A 28 -17.16 5.20 0.79
CA SER A 28 -18.30 5.26 -0.12
C SER A 28 -18.76 3.88 -0.58
N VAL A 29 -17.89 2.87 -0.50
CA VAL A 29 -18.19 1.49 -0.95
C VAL A 29 -19.06 0.76 0.07
N PRO A 30 -20.25 0.26 -0.30
CA PRO A 30 -21.06 -0.58 0.57
C PRO A 30 -20.35 -1.89 0.94
N ALA A 31 -20.42 -2.28 2.21
CA ALA A 31 -19.79 -3.51 2.70
C ALA A 31 -20.29 -4.78 1.97
N SER A 32 -21.53 -4.77 1.47
CA SER A 32 -22.13 -5.88 0.72
C SER A 32 -21.42 -6.17 -0.61
N ILE A 33 -20.79 -5.17 -1.22
CA ILE A 33 -20.09 -5.31 -2.51
C ILE A 33 -18.56 -5.24 -2.38
N ALA A 34 -18.03 -4.87 -1.21
CA ALA A 34 -16.60 -4.62 -1.01
C ALA A 34 -15.68 -5.83 -1.30
N ARG A 35 -16.24 -7.05 -1.29
CA ARG A 35 -15.53 -8.31 -1.61
C ARG A 35 -15.81 -8.84 -3.02
N GLN A 36 -16.58 -8.15 -3.85
CA GLN A 36 -16.77 -8.54 -5.25
C GLN A 36 -15.48 -8.30 -6.04
N CYS A 37 -15.02 -9.31 -6.78
CA CYS A 37 -13.81 -9.21 -7.60
C CYS A 37 -14.15 -8.61 -8.96
N GLU A 38 -14.31 -7.30 -9.02
CA GLU A 38 -14.67 -6.58 -10.26
C GLU A 38 -13.65 -5.50 -10.65
N ILE A 39 -12.59 -5.33 -9.85
CA ILE A 39 -11.52 -4.36 -10.12
C ILE A 39 -10.40 -5.06 -10.86
N GLU A 40 -9.91 -4.51 -11.97
CA GLU A 40 -8.73 -5.03 -12.66
C GLU A 40 -7.51 -4.98 -11.72
N GLY A 41 -6.85 -6.13 -11.54
CA GLY A 41 -5.66 -6.26 -10.71
C GLY A 41 -4.38 -5.81 -11.43
N ASN A 42 -3.26 -5.75 -10.70
CA ASN A 42 -1.96 -5.36 -11.24
C ASN A 42 -1.45 -6.32 -12.33
N VAL A 43 -1.85 -7.59 -12.26
CA VAL A 43 -1.58 -8.59 -13.30
C VAL A 43 -2.72 -8.54 -14.31
N LYS A 44 -2.40 -8.24 -15.57
CA LYS A 44 -3.40 -8.14 -16.65
C LYS A 44 -4.29 -9.39 -16.70
N GLY A 45 -5.61 -9.16 -16.74
CA GLY A 45 -6.61 -10.22 -16.79
C GLY A 45 -6.95 -10.85 -15.42
N THR A 46 -6.38 -10.34 -14.32
CA THR A 46 -6.82 -10.67 -12.97
C THR A 46 -7.85 -9.66 -12.46
N GLN A 47 -8.72 -10.12 -11.57
CA GLN A 47 -9.69 -9.27 -10.88
C GLN A 47 -9.50 -9.42 -9.38
N ILE A 48 -9.62 -8.30 -8.67
CA ILE A 48 -9.50 -8.19 -7.22
C ILE A 48 -10.69 -7.41 -6.66
N SER A 49 -10.89 -7.49 -5.36
CA SER A 49 -11.93 -6.74 -4.65
C SER A 49 -11.42 -5.43 -4.07
N VAL A 50 -12.34 -4.53 -3.68
CA VAL A 50 -11.99 -3.32 -2.93
C VAL A 50 -11.22 -3.69 -1.65
N CYS A 51 -11.65 -4.74 -0.95
CA CYS A 51 -10.93 -5.24 0.22
C CYS A 51 -9.48 -5.64 -0.08
N ASP A 52 -9.22 -6.25 -1.23
CA ASP A 52 -7.87 -6.64 -1.63
C ASP A 52 -6.97 -5.41 -1.86
N THR A 53 -7.53 -4.33 -2.43
CA THR A 53 -6.77 -3.07 -2.58
C THR A 53 -6.38 -2.48 -1.21
N VAL A 54 -7.28 -2.52 -0.22
CA VAL A 54 -6.98 -2.06 1.15
C VAL A 54 -5.93 -2.97 1.80
N ALA A 55 -6.08 -4.28 1.67
CA ALA A 55 -5.14 -5.26 2.21
C ALA A 55 -3.73 -5.06 1.63
N TYR A 56 -3.63 -4.77 0.32
CA TYR A 56 -2.39 -4.45 -0.36
C TYR A 56 -1.71 -3.20 0.24
N LEU A 57 -2.46 -2.10 0.43
CA LEU A 57 -1.93 -0.87 1.03
C LEU A 57 -1.49 -1.06 2.48
N ILE A 58 -2.28 -1.78 3.28
CA ILE A 58 -1.92 -2.13 4.67
C ILE A 58 -0.65 -2.97 4.70
N GLY A 59 -0.55 -3.97 3.81
CA GLY A 59 0.64 -4.81 3.69
C GLY A 59 1.91 -4.01 3.46
N TRP A 60 1.89 -3.10 2.47
CA TRP A 60 3.03 -2.23 2.18
C TRP A 60 3.36 -1.27 3.32
N GLY A 61 2.35 -0.64 3.94
CA GLY A 61 2.55 0.24 5.09
C GLY A 61 3.22 -0.49 6.25
N ASN A 62 2.74 -1.70 6.58
CA ASN A 62 3.32 -2.54 7.62
C ASN A 62 4.76 -2.96 7.30
N LEU A 63 5.08 -3.26 6.04
CA LEU A 63 6.45 -3.57 5.62
C LEU A 63 7.40 -2.38 5.85
N VAL A 64 7.02 -1.18 5.43
CA VAL A 64 7.82 0.03 5.65
C VAL A 64 8.07 0.28 7.14
N LEU A 65 7.03 0.16 7.98
CA LEU A 65 7.15 0.32 9.42
C LEU A 65 8.05 -0.77 10.05
N LYS A 66 7.91 -2.03 9.62
CA LYS A 66 8.77 -3.14 10.05
C LYS A 66 10.23 -2.86 9.69
N TRP A 67 10.51 -2.47 8.45
CA TRP A 67 11.87 -2.17 8.01
C TRP A 67 12.50 -1.03 8.83
N HIS A 68 11.73 0.05 9.08
CA HIS A 68 12.19 1.16 9.90
C HIS A 68 12.50 0.73 11.33
N SER A 69 11.59 -0.02 11.96
CA SER A 69 11.74 -0.53 13.33
C SER A 69 12.96 -1.44 13.49
N LEU A 70 13.20 -2.35 12.55
CA LEU A 70 14.37 -3.23 12.59
C LEU A 70 15.66 -2.44 12.37
N LYS A 71 15.68 -1.51 11.40
CA LYS A 71 16.84 -0.64 11.15
C LYS A 71 17.19 0.23 12.36
N SER A 72 16.20 0.80 13.05
CA SER A 72 16.44 1.64 14.23
C SER A 72 17.00 0.85 15.41
N GLN A 73 16.77 -0.47 15.45
CA GLN A 73 17.33 -1.39 16.43
C GLN A 73 18.69 -2.00 16.01
N GLY A 74 19.22 -1.65 14.83
CA GLY A 74 20.44 -2.26 14.29
C GLY A 74 20.28 -3.71 13.85
N LEU A 75 19.05 -4.19 13.67
CA LEU A 75 18.74 -5.55 13.25
C LEU A 75 18.78 -5.69 11.71
N PRO A 76 19.10 -6.88 11.18
CA PRO A 76 19.04 -7.14 9.76
C PRO A 76 17.61 -7.02 9.22
N VAL A 77 17.48 -6.61 7.96
CA VAL A 77 16.19 -6.43 7.27
C VAL A 77 16.22 -7.13 5.92
N ASP A 78 15.26 -8.02 5.71
CA ASP A 78 15.01 -8.65 4.42
C ASP A 78 14.04 -7.79 3.60
N PHE A 79 14.45 -7.40 2.40
CA PHE A 79 13.63 -6.66 1.45
C PHE A 79 13.26 -7.53 0.24
N PRO A 80 12.02 -7.42 -0.29
CA PRO A 80 10.86 -6.70 0.26
C PRO A 80 10.26 -7.38 1.51
N GLY A 81 10.55 -8.65 1.73
CA GLY A 81 10.15 -9.39 2.92
C GLY A 81 10.89 -10.71 3.00
N THR A 82 10.91 -11.31 4.18
CA THR A 82 11.60 -12.59 4.41
C THR A 82 11.05 -13.66 3.46
N GLY A 83 11.91 -14.23 2.63
CA GLY A 83 11.55 -15.26 1.64
C GLY A 83 11.06 -14.74 0.28
N TYR A 84 11.04 -13.42 0.07
CA TYR A 84 10.56 -12.81 -1.18
C TYR A 84 11.64 -11.97 -1.87
N LYS A 85 11.55 -11.86 -3.20
CA LYS A 85 12.34 -10.97 -4.05
C LYS A 85 11.43 -9.92 -4.68
N TRP A 86 12.01 -8.79 -5.07
CA TRP A 86 11.27 -7.70 -5.73
C TRP A 86 10.55 -8.11 -7.02
N ASN A 87 11.08 -9.09 -7.75
CA ASN A 87 10.46 -9.61 -8.97
C ASN A 87 9.37 -10.67 -8.73
N GLN A 88 8.92 -10.84 -7.48
CA GLN A 88 7.86 -11.79 -7.10
C GLN A 88 6.58 -11.09 -6.61
N LEU A 89 6.46 -9.77 -6.78
CA LEU A 89 5.46 -8.96 -6.08
C LEU A 89 4.14 -8.72 -6.82
N GLY A 90 3.94 -9.32 -8.01
CA GLY A 90 2.66 -9.29 -8.73
C GLY A 90 2.37 -7.97 -9.41
#